data_AF-A0A537XGK1-F1
#
_entry.id   AF-A0A537XGK1-F1
#
_cell.length_a   1.000
_cell.length_b   1.000
_cell.length_c   1.000
_cell.angle_alpha   90.00
_cell.angle_beta   90.00
_cell.angle_gamma   90.00
#
_symmetry.space_group_name_H-M   'P 1'
#
loop_
_entity.id
_entity.type
_entity.pdbx_description
1 polymer ?
#
loop_
_entity_poly.entity_id
_entity_poly.type
_entity_poly.pdbx_seq_one_letter_code
_entity_poly.pdbx_strand_id
1 'polypeptide(L)'
;MRHITMVARMRIIVGKVKRTTVNLDTELVGEAREILGTRTTTDTVHEALRDVIRREALRHLAEHDWGMTLEDLNEMRTPRTFG
;
A
#
# COMPACT_ATOMS: atom_id res chain seq x y z
N MET A 1 -6.27 3.57 -28.56
CA MET A 1 -5.10 4.32 -28.08
C MET A 1 -5.47 5.03 -26.78
N ARG A 2 -5.11 4.47 -25.62
CA ARG A 2 -5.37 5.09 -24.31
C ARG A 2 -4.02 5.21 -23.60
N HIS A 3 -3.60 6.44 -23.36
CA HIS A 3 -2.42 6.78 -22.58
C HIS A 3 -2.64 6.31 -21.13
N ILE A 4 -1.78 5.41 -20.65
CA ILE A 4 -1.73 5.02 -19.25
C ILE A 4 -0.39 5.53 -18.70
N THR A 5 -0.44 6.69 -18.06
CA THR A 5 0.61 7.09 -17.11
C THR A 5 -0.06 7.15 -15.75
N MET A 6 -0.07 6.04 -15.02
CA MET A 6 -0.36 6.05 -13.59
C MET A 6 0.92 5.68 -12.84
N VAL A 7 1.87 6.62 -12.77
CA VAL A 7 2.80 6.63 -11.65
C VAL A 7 1.95 6.79 -10.40
N ALA A 8 1.88 5.74 -9.59
CA ALA A 8 1.25 5.79 -8.28
C ALA A 8 1.85 6.97 -7.52
N ARG A 9 1.10 8.08 -7.47
CA ARG A 9 1.42 9.18 -6.58
C ARG A 9 1.31 8.59 -5.18
N MET A 10 2.45 8.29 -4.57
CA MET A 10 2.59 8.21 -3.13
C MET A 10 2.23 9.60 -2.58
N ARG A 11 0.93 9.88 -2.46
CA ARG A 11 0.48 11.02 -1.69
C ARG A 11 0.91 10.67 -0.26
N ILE A 12 1.86 11.43 0.27
CA ILE A 12 1.94 11.63 1.71
C ILE A 12 0.65 12.38 2.06
N ILE A 13 -0.45 11.65 2.18
CA ILE A 13 -1.67 12.17 2.76
C ILE A 13 -1.32 12.29 4.24
N VAL A 14 -0.83 13.47 4.65
CA VAL A 14 -0.99 13.88 6.04
C VAL A 14 -2.49 14.04 6.21
N GLY A 15 -3.18 12.92 6.47
CA GLY A 15 -4.62 12.86 6.56
C GLY A 15 -5.07 13.78 7.68
N LYS A 16 -6.09 14.61 7.42
CA LYS A 16 -6.78 15.31 8.50
C LYS A 16 -7.33 14.24 9.44
N VAL A 17 -6.72 14.08 10.61
CA VAL A 17 -7.22 13.18 11.65
C VAL A 17 -8.53 13.76 12.17
N LYS A 18 -9.62 12.98 12.06
CA LYS A 18 -10.93 13.36 12.60
C LYS A 18 -11.28 12.45 13.76
N ARG A 19 -11.55 13.05 14.93
CA ARG A 19 -12.12 12.32 16.07
C ARG A 19 -13.55 11.93 15.74
N THR A 20 -13.85 10.64 15.88
CA THR A 20 -15.17 10.06 15.59
C THR A 20 -15.53 9.12 16.74
N THR A 21 -16.80 9.11 17.14
CA THR A 21 -17.33 8.14 18.11
C THR A 21 -17.88 6.95 17.34
N VAL A 22 -17.39 5.75 17.64
CA VAL A 22 -17.76 4.49 17.00
C VAL A 22 -17.68 3.38 18.06
N ASN A 23 -18.63 2.44 18.02
CA ASN A 23 -18.58 1.25 18.86
C ASN A 23 -17.52 0.29 18.32
N LEU A 24 -16.62 -0.17 19.18
CA LEU A 24 -15.58 -1.12 18.85
C LEU A 24 -15.70 -2.32 19.79
N ASP A 25 -15.50 -3.50 19.23
CA ASP A 25 -15.28 -4.70 20.03
C ASP A 25 -13.91 -4.58 20.71
N THR A 26 -13.92 -4.49 22.04
CA THR A 26 -12.69 -4.26 22.81
C THR A 26 -11.78 -5.49 22.86
N GLU A 27 -12.33 -6.69 22.72
CA GLU A 27 -11.54 -7.93 22.69
C GLU A 27 -10.81 -8.03 21.36
N LEU A 28 -11.51 -7.79 20.24
CA LEU A 28 -10.89 -7.75 18.90
C LEU A 28 -9.79 -6.68 18.81
N VAL A 29 -10.01 -5.50 19.41
CA VAL A 29 -8.99 -4.45 19.47
C VAL A 29 -7.79 -4.89 20.31
N GLY A 30 -8.02 -5.67 21.38
CA GLY A 30 -6.96 -6.26 22.19
C GLY A 30 -6.09 -7.21 21.38
N GLU A 31 -6.70 -8.16 20.68
CA GLU A 31 -5.99 -9.11 19.81
C GLU A 31 -5.21 -8.38 18.71
N ALA A 32 -5.85 -7.43 18.03
CA ALA A 32 -5.21 -6.65 16.99
C ALA A 32 -4.04 -5.82 17.55
N ARG A 33 -4.14 -5.33 18.78
CA ARG A 33 -3.06 -4.60 19.44
C ARG A 33 -1.82 -5.47 19.62
N GLU A 34 -2.00 -6.70 20.09
CA GLU A 34 -0.91 -7.65 20.29
C GLU A 34 -0.26 -8.04 18.97
N ILE A 35 -1.07 -8.39 17.96
CA ILE A 35 -0.60 -8.77 16.62
C ILE A 35 0.18 -7.63 15.96
N LEU A 36 -0.33 -6.39 16.07
CA LEU A 36 0.25 -5.22 15.41
C LEU A 36 1.34 -4.52 16.25
N GLY A 37 1.55 -4.93 17.50
CA GLY A 37 2.51 -4.30 18.41
C GLY A 37 2.20 -2.83 18.72
N THR A 38 0.92 -2.45 18.74
CA THR A 38 0.49 -1.05 18.94
C THR A 38 0.19 -0.74 20.40
N ARG A 39 0.06 0.55 20.76
CA ARG A 39 -0.09 0.98 22.16
C ARG A 39 -1.47 1.55 22.49
N THR A 40 -2.06 2.27 21.55
CA THR A 40 -3.37 2.90 21.73
C THR A 40 -4.38 2.32 20.75
N THR A 41 -5.68 2.35 21.09
CA THR A 41 -6.75 1.93 20.17
C THR A 41 -6.71 2.70 18.85
N THR A 42 -6.39 3.99 18.89
CA THR A 42 -6.22 4.82 17.68
C THR A 42 -5.09 4.30 16.80
N ASP A 43 -3.94 3.96 17.38
CA ASP A 43 -2.81 3.39 16.63
C ASP A 43 -3.18 2.03 16.04
N THR A 44 -3.82 1.16 16.84
CA THR A 44 -4.29 -0.15 16.38
C THR A 44 -5.22 -0.02 15.18
N VAL A 45 -6.21 0.87 15.25
CA VAL A 45 -7.15 1.11 14.14
C VAL A 45 -6.43 1.67 12.91
N HIS A 46 -5.53 2.64 13.08
CA HIS A 46 -4.77 3.19 11.96
C HIS A 46 -3.86 2.15 11.30
N GLU A 47 -3.12 1.36 12.07
CA GLU A 47 -2.25 0.31 11.52
C GLU A 47 -3.06 -0.79 10.83
N ALA A 48 -4.18 -1.23 11.42
CA ALA A 48 -5.06 -2.20 10.78
C ALA A 48 -5.57 -1.69 9.41
N LEU A 49 -5.99 -0.42 9.33
CA LEU A 49 -6.41 0.18 8.06
C LEU A 49 -5.27 0.29 7.05
N ARG A 50 -4.06 0.66 7.49
CA ARG A 50 -2.88 0.70 6.61
C ARG A 50 -2.54 -0.69 6.08
N ASP A 51 -2.66 -1.71 6.91
CA ASP A 51 -2.35 -3.08 6.51
C ASP A 51 -3.36 -3.61 5.47
N VAL A 52 -4.65 -3.32 5.62
CA VAL A 52 -5.67 -3.63 4.60
C VAL A 52 -5.33 -2.96 3.26
N ILE A 53 -5.00 -1.67 3.28
CA ILE A 53 -4.61 -0.93 2.06
C ILE A 53 -3.36 -1.56 1.42
N ARG A 54 -2.36 -1.90 2.24
CA ARG A 54 -1.11 -2.52 1.78
C ARG A 54 -1.36 -3.87 1.12
N ARG A 55 -2.15 -4.75 1.75
CA ARG A 55 -2.49 -6.08 1.23
C ARG A 55 -3.18 -5.97 -0.12
N GLU A 56 -4.12 -5.05 -0.25
CA GLU A 56 -4.84 -4.84 -1.50
C GLU A 56 -3.94 -4.27 -2.60
N ALA A 57 -3.06 -3.31 -2.28
CA ALA A 57 -2.08 -2.80 -3.23
C ALA A 57 -1.12 -3.90 -3.72
N LEU A 58 -0.67 -4.79 -2.82
CA LEU A 58 0.18 -5.92 -3.18
C LEU A 58 -0.56 -6.95 -4.04
N ARG A 59 -1.84 -7.21 -3.75
CA ARG A 59 -2.69 -8.10 -4.55
C ARG A 59 -2.83 -7.56 -5.98
N HIS A 60 -3.16 -6.28 -6.12
CA HIS A 60 -3.22 -5.62 -7.43
C HIS A 60 -1.88 -5.66 -8.17
N LEU A 61 -0.77 -5.46 -7.46
CA LEU A 61 0.57 -5.52 -8.04
C LEU A 61 0.89 -6.92 -8.57
N ALA A 62 0.53 -7.97 -7.82
CA ALA A 62 0.75 -9.35 -8.21
C ALA A 62 -0.12 -9.78 -9.40
N GLU A 63 -1.33 -9.23 -9.52
CA GLU A 63 -2.24 -9.46 -10.65
C GLU A 63 -1.91 -8.62 -11.88
N HIS A 64 -0.98 -7.66 -11.76
CA HIS A 64 -0.68 -6.75 -12.85
C HIS A 64 0.17 -7.41 -13.93
N ASP A 65 -0.38 -7.50 -15.14
CA ASP A 65 0.39 -7.80 -16.35
C ASP A 65 1.10 -6.53 -16.83
N TRP A 66 2.43 -6.53 -16.71
CA TRP A 66 3.27 -5.42 -17.14
C TRP A 66 3.44 -5.36 -18.66
N GLY A 67 2.98 -6.37 -19.40
CA GLY A 67 3.16 -6.48 -20.85
C GLY A 67 4.63 -6.54 -21.27
N MET A 68 5.52 -6.95 -20.37
CA MET A 68 6.96 -7.04 -20.58
C MET A 68 7.53 -8.23 -19.82
N THR A 69 8.54 -8.85 -20.41
CA THR A 69 9.32 -9.93 -19.82
C THR A 69 10.49 -9.38 -19.00
N LEU A 70 11.17 -10.26 -18.27
CA LEU A 70 12.41 -9.91 -17.58
C LEU A 70 13.54 -9.57 -18.57
N GLU A 71 13.50 -10.12 -19.78
CA GLU A 71 14.47 -9.82 -20.85
C GLU A 71 14.27 -8.38 -21.36
N ASP A 72 13.02 -7.99 -21.66
CA ASP A 72 12.69 -6.61 -22.03
C ASP A 72 13.19 -5.60 -20.98
N LEU A 73 13.02 -5.95 -19.69
CA LEU A 73 13.47 -5.11 -18.58
C LEU A 73 15.01 -5.02 -18.49
N ASN A 74 15.72 -6.10 -18.83
CA ASN A 74 17.17 -6.14 -18.85
C ASN A 74 17.73 -5.29 -20.00
N GLU A 75 17.12 -5.36 -21.18
CA GLU A 75 17.45 -4.51 -22.32
C GLU A 75 17.29 -3.02 -21.98
N MET A 76 16.19 -2.64 -21.32
CA MET A 76 15.95 -1.26 -20.88
C MET A 76 16.99 -0.72 -19.89
N ARG A 77 17.60 -1.60 -19.09
CA ARG A 77 18.64 -1.24 -18.10
C ARG A 77 20.04 -1.20 -18.71
N THR A 78 20.21 -1.69 -19.93
CA THR A 78 21.51 -1.68 -20.59
C THR A 78 21.84 -0.24 -21.00
N PRO A 79 22.98 0.34 -20.55
CA PRO A 79 23.37 1.69 -20.92
C PRO A 79 23.43 1.81 -22.44
N ARG A 80 22.69 2.77 -23.01
CA ARG A 80 22.79 3.05 -24.44
C ARG A 80 24.17 3.67 -24.69
N THR A 81 25.10 2.89 -25.21
CA THR A 81 26.33 3.40 -25.79
C THR A 81 25.97 4.16 -27.05
N PHE A 82 25.94 5.49 -26.95
CA PHE A 82 25.94 6.36 -28.12
C PHE A 82 27.36 6.35 -28.69
N GLY A 83 27.52 5.72 -29.85
CA GLY A 83 28.73 5.83 -30.67
C GLY A 83 28.75 7.10 -31.50
#